data_AF-A0A212K3E0-F1
#
_entry.id   AF-A0A212K3E0-F1
#
_cell.length_a   1.000
_cell.length_b   1.000
_cell.length_c   1.000
_cell.angle_alpha   90.00
_cell.angle_beta   90.00
_cell.angle_gamma   90.00
#
_symmetry.space_group_name_H-M   'P 1'
#
loop_
_entity.id
_entity.type
_entity.pdbx_description
1 polymer ?
#
loop_
_entity_poly.entity_id
_entity_poly.type
_entity_poly.pdbx_seq_one_letter_code
_entity_poly.pdbx_strand_id
1 'polypeptide(L)'
;MRKKILSISIIASSLLFGTFPIYSQEADETPQKYNLPYKNTYVKEALVTENEYRIAKPEEIVPKSFEEAKNILPNPIWTGHEKELEMYWKAWQIAISNIRQPQKGSGFVSSYLDTAYNGNIFMWDSSFMMMFARYGYRFFPFQHTLDNFYAKQHPDGFICREIKADGADCFERYDPVSTGPNLLPWSEILYYRQYGDNERLNKIFPALCAYYKWLRLNRTWPNGTYWSSGWGTGMDNMPRVQPQYSMIYSHGHMVWLDACLQQILMANILLEIGFYLERWQEIEEFEDEIKALTKYVHDNLWDEKTGFLYDQYADGSLNTTKGIGAFWALHTDVLDKTQLDRMVTELGNTKTFNRPHRVPSLSADNPKYNPKGRYWQGGVWPGTNYMVITGLDKKGYTRQAKEIAKNHYNNVFEVYKNTGTFWEYYAPEATEPGFMARKDFVGWTGLPPIAIFIEYILGIRSDYANHSLVWDITQTEAHGIERYPFGPDGLVTLKVNKRNSQEDTPSVIIETNVPFELTLYWGKDKSKKVSIKEGNQTV
;
A
#
# COMPACT_ATOMS: atom_id res chain seq x y z
N MET A 1 16.03 46.85 -84.98
CA MET A 1 16.49 48.24 -84.78
C MET A 1 17.51 48.22 -83.63
N ARG A 2 18.79 48.45 -83.97
CA ARG A 2 19.97 48.81 -83.14
C ARG A 2 20.20 48.08 -81.80
N LYS A 3 21.19 47.16 -81.76
CA LYS A 3 22.59 47.32 -81.25
C LYS A 3 22.66 47.20 -79.72
N LYS A 4 23.42 46.28 -79.10
CA LYS A 4 24.87 46.08 -79.25
C LYS A 4 25.31 44.67 -78.81
N ILE A 5 26.43 44.29 -79.41
CA ILE A 5 27.19 43.05 -79.33
C ILE A 5 28.51 43.34 -78.56
N LEU A 6 29.09 42.26 -78.00
CA LEU A 6 30.48 42.03 -77.58
C LEU A 6 31.03 42.68 -76.29
N SER A 7 31.46 41.83 -75.36
CA SER A 7 32.90 41.53 -75.22
C SER A 7 33.14 40.20 -74.49
N ILE A 8 33.89 39.32 -75.17
CA ILE A 8 34.54 38.11 -74.62
C ILE A 8 36.00 38.48 -74.41
N SER A 9 36.56 38.17 -73.24
CA SER A 9 38.00 37.99 -73.04
C SER A 9 38.23 36.69 -72.25
N ILE A 10 39.03 35.81 -72.84
CA ILE A 10 39.53 34.53 -72.31
C ILE A 10 40.91 34.76 -71.67
N ILE A 11 41.37 33.81 -70.83
CA ILE A 11 42.71 33.55 -70.24
C ILE A 11 42.69 33.81 -68.72
N ALA A 12 43.07 32.93 -67.78
CA ALA A 12 43.66 31.60 -67.78
C ALA A 12 43.33 30.86 -66.46
N SER A 13 43.29 29.53 -66.56
CA SER A 13 43.69 28.49 -65.60
C SER A 13 43.95 28.86 -64.13
N SER A 14 43.21 28.26 -63.20
CA SER A 14 43.74 27.37 -62.15
C SER A 14 42.61 26.78 -61.29
N LEU A 15 42.69 25.46 -61.05
CA LEU A 15 41.92 24.77 -60.04
C LEU A 15 42.12 25.41 -58.67
N LEU A 16 41.04 25.59 -57.90
CA LEU A 16 41.05 25.42 -56.45
C LEU A 16 39.60 25.32 -55.96
N PHE A 17 39.32 24.20 -55.27
CA PHE A 17 38.11 23.94 -54.52
C PHE A 17 37.91 25.06 -53.48
N GLY A 18 36.83 25.83 -53.60
CA GLY A 18 36.39 26.82 -52.63
C GLY A 18 35.26 26.26 -51.78
N THR A 19 35.60 25.94 -50.54
CA THR A 19 34.78 25.40 -49.45
C THR A 19 33.53 26.22 -49.16
N PHE A 20 32.42 25.52 -48.86
CA PHE A 20 31.25 26.04 -48.18
C PHE A 20 31.64 26.89 -46.95
N PRO A 21 30.91 27.97 -46.62
CA PRO A 21 31.07 28.61 -45.33
C PRO A 21 30.58 27.62 -44.27
N ILE A 22 31.53 26.95 -43.65
CA ILE A 22 31.38 26.35 -42.33
C ILE A 22 30.90 27.50 -41.44
N TYR A 23 29.68 27.39 -40.92
CA TYR A 23 29.25 28.19 -39.78
C TYR A 23 30.33 28.04 -38.72
N SER A 24 31.13 29.09 -38.49
CA SER A 24 32.10 29.08 -37.41
C SER A 24 31.30 28.97 -36.12
N GLN A 25 31.52 27.88 -35.38
CA GLN A 25 31.35 27.91 -33.95
C GLN A 25 32.15 29.10 -33.45
N GLU A 26 31.44 30.13 -33.01
CA GLU A 26 32.01 31.17 -32.17
C GLU A 26 32.71 30.49 -31.00
N ALA A 27 33.83 31.10 -30.64
CA ALA A 27 34.79 30.61 -29.68
C ALA A 27 34.12 30.14 -28.38
N ASP A 28 34.76 29.13 -27.81
CA ASP A 28 34.57 28.50 -26.52
C ASP A 28 34.66 29.54 -25.38
N GLU A 29 33.67 30.41 -25.26
CA GLU A 29 33.39 31.12 -24.02
C GLU A 29 32.60 30.16 -23.14
N THR A 30 33.26 29.60 -22.12
CA THR A 30 32.60 28.92 -21.02
C THR A 30 31.43 29.80 -20.57
N PRO A 31 30.15 29.36 -20.66
CA PRO A 31 29.04 30.19 -20.25
C PRO A 31 29.32 30.65 -18.83
N GLN A 32 29.38 31.97 -18.61
CA GLN A 32 29.57 32.53 -17.28
C GLN A 32 28.55 31.85 -16.37
N LYS A 33 29.02 31.10 -15.38
CA LYS A 33 28.16 30.30 -14.49
C LYS A 33 27.21 31.27 -13.78
N TYR A 34 26.01 31.41 -14.31
CA TYR A 34 25.00 32.33 -13.79
C TYR A 34 24.57 31.79 -12.44
N ASN A 35 25.18 32.31 -11.37
CA ASN A 35 24.81 32.00 -9.99
C ASN A 35 23.51 32.74 -9.65
N LEU A 36 22.40 32.33 -10.24
CA LEU A 36 21.08 32.77 -9.78
C LEU A 36 20.88 32.22 -8.36
N PRO A 37 20.42 33.04 -7.39
CA PRO A 37 20.09 32.53 -6.08
C PRO A 37 18.98 31.50 -6.23
N TYR A 38 19.08 30.39 -5.49
CA TYR A 38 18.02 29.40 -5.41
C TYR A 38 16.71 30.11 -5.01
N LYS A 39 15.71 30.06 -5.89
CA LYS A 39 14.38 30.58 -5.59
C LYS A 39 13.62 29.51 -4.84
N ASN A 40 13.53 29.69 -3.53
CA ASN A 40 12.70 28.84 -2.69
C ASN A 40 11.22 29.07 -3.04
N THR A 41 10.58 28.06 -3.64
CA THR A 41 9.18 28.09 -4.05
C THR A 41 8.26 27.32 -3.08
N TYR A 42 8.73 27.00 -1.87
CA TYR A 42 7.87 26.37 -0.85
C TYR A 42 6.84 27.36 -0.32
N VAL A 43 5.57 27.01 -0.47
CA VAL A 43 4.47 27.65 0.27
C VAL A 43 4.32 26.87 1.57
N LYS A 44 4.75 27.45 2.69
CA LYS A 44 4.84 26.74 3.97
C LYS A 44 3.45 26.34 4.47
N GLU A 45 3.30 25.10 4.90
CA GLU A 45 2.12 24.58 5.60
C GLU A 45 2.34 24.66 7.12
N ALA A 46 1.36 25.19 7.85
CA ALA A 46 1.46 25.44 9.29
C ALA A 46 1.63 24.12 10.07
N LEU A 47 0.89 23.08 9.70
CA LEU A 47 0.98 21.76 10.35
C LEU A 47 2.38 21.14 10.25
N VAL A 48 3.16 21.46 9.22
CA VAL A 48 4.54 20.99 9.08
C VAL A 48 5.47 21.58 10.15
N THR A 49 5.10 22.71 10.76
CA THR A 49 5.88 23.30 11.86
C THR A 49 5.77 22.52 13.17
N GLU A 50 4.71 21.72 13.32
CA GLU A 50 4.51 20.81 14.45
C GLU A 50 5.13 19.43 14.23
N ASN A 51 5.56 19.11 12.99
CA ASN A 51 6.20 17.85 12.68
C ASN A 51 7.64 17.79 13.27
N GLU A 52 7.74 17.25 14.47
CA GLU A 52 9.00 17.12 15.21
C GLU A 52 10.00 16.14 14.58
N TYR A 53 9.55 15.22 13.70
CA TYR A 53 10.45 14.29 13.02
C TYR A 53 11.47 15.01 12.12
N ARG A 54 11.12 16.18 11.58
CA ARG A 54 12.01 16.96 10.69
C ARG A 54 13.26 17.49 11.39
N ILE A 55 13.23 17.55 12.72
CA ILE A 55 14.34 18.00 13.57
C ILE A 55 14.83 16.91 14.53
N ALA A 56 14.23 15.72 14.47
CA ALA A 56 14.61 14.60 15.31
C ALA A 56 16.02 14.13 14.95
N LYS A 57 16.72 13.63 15.97
CA LYS A 57 18.05 13.03 15.78
C LYS A 57 17.90 11.57 15.38
N PRO A 58 18.78 11.03 14.53
CA PRO A 58 18.79 9.61 14.22
C PRO A 58 18.95 8.76 15.48
N GLU A 59 18.05 7.80 15.65
CA GLU A 59 18.15 6.73 16.64
C GLU A 59 18.50 5.42 15.93
N GLU A 60 19.59 4.78 16.37
CA GLU A 60 20.01 3.47 15.89
C GLU A 60 19.56 2.39 16.87
N ILE A 61 18.59 1.58 16.43
CA ILE A 61 18.02 0.45 17.15
C ILE A 61 18.57 -0.82 16.51
N VAL A 62 19.42 -1.53 17.25
CA VAL A 62 19.99 -2.80 16.80
C VAL A 62 19.01 -3.93 17.14
N PRO A 63 18.47 -4.66 16.15
CA PRO A 63 17.58 -5.78 16.43
C PRO A 63 18.34 -6.94 17.06
N LYS A 64 17.66 -7.72 17.90
CA LYS A 64 18.16 -8.99 18.43
C LYS A 64 18.29 -10.03 17.31
N SER A 65 18.90 -11.18 17.60
CA SER A 65 19.01 -12.27 16.63
C SER A 65 17.66 -12.92 16.30
N PHE A 66 17.60 -13.66 15.18
CA PHE A 66 16.39 -14.41 14.81
C PHE A 66 16.03 -15.50 15.83
N GLU A 67 17.01 -16.16 16.45
CA GLU A 67 16.73 -17.17 17.48
C GLU A 67 16.12 -16.55 18.74
N GLU A 68 16.54 -15.33 19.11
CA GLU A 68 15.88 -14.57 20.16
C GLU A 68 14.49 -14.10 19.73
N ALA A 69 14.31 -13.74 18.46
CA ALA A 69 13.02 -13.33 17.91
C ALA A 69 11.94 -14.40 18.09
N LYS A 70 12.25 -15.69 17.91
CA LYS A 70 11.31 -16.80 18.13
C LYS A 70 10.73 -16.85 19.55
N ASN A 71 11.47 -16.33 20.54
CA ASN A 71 11.03 -16.28 21.93
C ASN A 71 10.21 -15.03 22.26
N ILE A 72 10.19 -14.02 21.38
CA ILE A 72 9.53 -12.73 21.61
C ILE A 72 8.30 -12.56 20.71
N LEU A 73 8.43 -12.92 19.43
CA LEU A 73 7.37 -12.80 18.44
C LEU A 73 6.18 -13.72 18.76
N PRO A 74 4.99 -13.41 18.21
CA PRO A 74 3.85 -14.30 18.30
C PRO A 74 4.20 -15.69 17.77
N ASN A 75 3.80 -16.72 18.51
CA ASN A 75 4.13 -18.11 18.21
C ASN A 75 2.87 -18.88 17.84
N PRO A 76 2.56 -19.01 16.54
CA PRO A 76 1.41 -19.78 16.09
C PRO A 76 1.59 -21.27 16.37
N ILE A 77 0.49 -21.92 16.69
CA ILE A 77 0.41 -23.36 16.93
C ILE A 77 -0.62 -23.92 15.96
N TRP A 78 -0.27 -24.98 15.25
CA TRP A 78 -1.22 -25.70 14.41
C TRP A 78 -0.75 -27.14 14.18
N THR A 79 -1.46 -28.10 14.78
CA THR A 79 -1.07 -29.52 14.74
C THR A 79 -1.18 -30.09 13.33
N GLY A 80 -0.09 -30.64 12.78
CA GLY A 80 -0.05 -31.25 11.44
C GLY A 80 0.20 -30.27 10.29
N HIS A 81 0.53 -29.01 10.62
CA HIS A 81 0.78 -27.93 9.67
C HIS A 81 2.19 -27.34 9.84
N GLU A 82 3.18 -28.21 10.03
CA GLU A 82 4.56 -27.79 10.33
C GLU A 82 5.17 -26.96 9.20
N LYS A 83 4.76 -27.18 7.95
CA LYS A 83 5.26 -26.42 6.79
C LYS A 83 4.69 -25.00 6.72
N GLU A 84 3.44 -24.81 7.12
CA GLU A 84 2.82 -23.50 7.26
C GLU A 84 3.51 -22.69 8.36
N LEU A 85 3.82 -23.33 9.49
CA LEU A 85 4.61 -22.72 10.57
C LEU A 85 6.04 -22.40 10.12
N GLU A 86 6.66 -23.27 9.31
CA GLU A 86 7.97 -23.00 8.68
C GLU A 86 7.91 -21.75 7.80
N MET A 87 6.87 -21.61 6.97
CA MET A 87 6.66 -20.43 6.13
C MET A 87 6.49 -19.15 6.98
N TYR A 88 5.69 -19.20 8.05
CA TYR A 88 5.54 -18.08 9.00
C TYR A 88 6.89 -17.62 9.56
N TRP A 89 7.69 -18.55 10.07
CA TRP A 89 9.00 -18.24 10.64
C TRP A 89 10.01 -17.78 9.59
N LYS A 90 9.93 -18.32 8.37
CA LYS A 90 10.77 -17.88 7.25
C LYS A 90 10.49 -16.44 6.84
N ALA A 91 9.23 -16.01 6.88
CA ALA A 91 8.86 -14.61 6.61
C ALA A 91 9.51 -13.67 7.65
N TRP A 92 9.42 -14.00 8.93
CA TRP A 92 10.10 -13.22 9.98
C TRP A 92 11.62 -13.24 9.85
N GLN A 93 12.21 -14.37 9.49
CA GLN A 93 13.66 -14.47 9.28
C GLN A 93 14.15 -13.48 8.22
N ILE A 94 13.47 -13.42 7.06
CA ILE A 94 13.82 -12.52 5.98
C ILE A 94 13.46 -11.06 6.32
N ALA A 95 12.36 -10.81 7.04
CA ALA A 95 12.03 -9.46 7.51
C ALA A 95 13.15 -8.91 8.42
N ILE A 96 13.55 -9.68 9.43
CA ILE A 96 14.58 -9.26 10.40
C ILE A 96 15.94 -9.05 9.71
N SER A 97 16.29 -9.89 8.73
CA SER A 97 17.54 -9.71 7.97
C SER A 97 17.54 -8.46 7.07
N ASN A 98 16.38 -7.83 6.86
CA ASN A 98 16.22 -6.59 6.11
C ASN A 98 16.05 -5.35 6.98
N ILE A 99 16.26 -5.44 8.29
CA ILE A 99 16.39 -4.24 9.14
C ILE A 99 17.68 -3.50 8.78
N ARG A 100 17.59 -2.18 8.62
CA ARG A 100 18.69 -1.28 8.24
C ARG A 100 18.80 -0.12 9.22
N GLN A 101 20.00 0.43 9.29
CA GLN A 101 20.31 1.62 10.08
C GLN A 101 20.27 2.87 9.20
N PRO A 102 19.87 4.03 9.74
CA PRO A 102 19.93 5.29 9.00
C PRO A 102 21.38 5.59 8.60
N GLN A 103 21.62 5.93 7.33
CA GLN A 103 22.94 6.37 6.91
C GLN A 103 23.26 7.74 7.51
N LYS A 104 24.52 7.95 7.92
CA LYS A 104 24.96 9.25 8.45
C LYS A 104 24.70 10.36 7.43
N GLY A 105 23.94 11.37 7.85
CA GLY A 105 23.62 12.54 7.01
C GLY A 105 22.40 12.37 6.09
N SER A 106 21.74 11.21 6.10
CA SER A 106 20.52 11.01 5.29
C SER A 106 19.32 11.87 5.74
N GLY A 107 19.28 12.20 7.02
CA GLY A 107 18.08 12.77 7.64
C GLY A 107 17.00 11.74 7.93
N PHE A 108 17.29 10.44 7.78
CA PHE A 108 16.49 9.39 8.41
C PHE A 108 16.72 9.41 9.92
N VAL A 109 15.63 9.21 10.66
CA VAL A 109 15.56 9.39 12.11
C VAL A 109 15.43 8.08 12.87
N SER A 110 15.15 6.97 12.18
CA SER A 110 15.01 5.67 12.82
C SER A 110 15.56 4.54 11.96
N SER A 111 16.02 3.47 12.61
CA SER A 111 16.20 2.16 11.99
C SER A 111 14.89 1.67 11.39
N TYR A 112 14.97 1.02 10.24
CA TYR A 112 13.79 0.72 9.44
C TYR A 112 13.84 -0.67 8.83
N LEU A 113 12.67 -1.20 8.51
CA LEU A 113 12.53 -2.40 7.70
C LEU A 113 12.61 -2.02 6.22
N ASP A 114 13.66 -2.46 5.54
CA ASP A 114 13.87 -2.20 4.12
C ASP A 114 12.94 -3.05 3.24
N THR A 115 12.48 -2.47 2.14
CA THR A 115 11.62 -3.15 1.15
C THR A 115 12.34 -4.32 0.46
N ALA A 116 13.68 -4.37 0.53
CA ALA A 116 14.55 -5.34 -0.15
C ALA A 116 14.46 -5.25 -1.68
N TYR A 117 14.33 -4.03 -2.20
CA TYR A 117 14.19 -3.75 -3.63
C TYR A 117 15.47 -3.17 -4.25
N ASN A 118 15.74 -1.87 -4.05
CA ASN A 118 16.91 -1.17 -4.60
C ASN A 118 17.71 -0.40 -3.53
N GLY A 119 17.41 -0.62 -2.24
CA GLY A 119 17.99 0.10 -1.11
C GLY A 119 17.30 1.42 -0.76
N ASN A 120 16.25 1.81 -1.49
CA ASN A 120 15.43 2.97 -1.17
C ASN A 120 14.23 2.54 -0.30
N ILE A 121 13.69 3.49 0.45
CA ILE A 121 12.39 3.31 1.12
C ILE A 121 11.27 3.76 0.17
N PHE A 122 10.17 2.99 0.16
CA PHE A 122 8.99 3.26 -0.68
C PHE A 122 7.74 3.40 0.18
N MET A 123 7.01 4.51 0.03
CA MET A 123 5.88 4.86 0.90
C MET A 123 4.79 3.79 0.91
N TRP A 124 4.38 3.32 -0.27
CA TRP A 124 3.34 2.30 -0.44
C TRP A 124 3.76 0.98 0.18
N ASP A 125 4.96 0.51 -0.15
CA ASP A 125 5.54 -0.72 0.36
C ASP A 125 5.66 -0.68 1.88
N SER A 126 6.27 0.36 2.44
CA SER A 126 6.45 0.54 3.88
C SER A 126 5.10 0.55 4.60
N SER A 127 4.08 1.21 4.03
CA SER A 127 2.73 1.24 4.61
C SER A 127 2.14 -0.17 4.75
N PHE A 128 2.24 -1.01 3.71
CA PHE A 128 1.78 -2.40 3.73
C PHE A 128 2.66 -3.30 4.61
N MET A 129 3.97 -3.08 4.61
CA MET A 129 4.90 -3.84 5.44
C MET A 129 4.55 -3.69 6.91
N MET A 130 4.27 -2.47 7.34
CA MET A 130 3.91 -2.17 8.72
C MET A 130 2.61 -2.87 9.16
N MET A 131 1.71 -3.20 8.24
CA MET A 131 0.48 -3.92 8.59
C MET A 131 0.75 -5.35 9.08
N PHE A 132 1.75 -6.07 8.57
CA PHE A 132 2.13 -7.35 9.19
C PHE A 132 3.18 -7.15 10.29
N ALA A 133 4.11 -6.20 10.10
CA ALA A 133 5.23 -6.01 11.01
C ALA A 133 4.78 -5.49 12.39
N ARG A 134 3.59 -4.86 12.48
CA ARG A 134 2.98 -4.47 13.76
C ARG A 134 2.94 -5.61 14.77
N TYR A 135 2.66 -6.85 14.35
CA TYR A 135 2.66 -8.02 15.24
C TYR A 135 4.02 -8.32 15.90
N GLY A 136 5.11 -7.78 15.35
CA GLY A 136 6.45 -7.89 15.88
C GLY A 136 6.91 -6.68 16.72
N TYR A 137 6.03 -5.74 17.07
CA TYR A 137 6.38 -4.50 17.78
C TYR A 137 7.23 -4.72 19.05
N ARG A 138 6.96 -5.78 19.82
CA ARG A 138 7.73 -6.12 21.04
C ARG A 138 9.17 -6.56 20.77
N PHE A 139 9.46 -6.98 19.55
CA PHE A 139 10.81 -7.37 19.13
C PHE A 139 11.58 -6.16 18.59
N PHE A 140 10.93 -5.36 17.75
CA PHE A 140 11.50 -4.17 17.11
C PHE A 140 10.38 -3.18 16.80
N PRO A 141 10.59 -1.85 16.95
CA PRO A 141 9.56 -0.86 16.71
C PRO A 141 9.37 -0.61 15.21
N PHE A 142 8.87 -1.64 14.51
CA PHE A 142 8.78 -1.64 13.04
C PHE A 142 8.10 -0.39 12.50
N GLN A 143 7.02 0.06 13.15
CA GLN A 143 6.22 1.22 12.77
C GLN A 143 7.07 2.49 12.58
N HIS A 144 8.21 2.62 13.29
CA HIS A 144 9.15 3.75 13.14
C HIS A 144 9.82 3.80 11.76
N THR A 145 9.67 2.76 10.93
CA THR A 145 10.00 2.81 9.49
C THR A 145 9.32 4.00 8.81
N LEU A 146 8.08 4.34 9.20
CA LEU A 146 7.34 5.46 8.63
C LEU A 146 7.86 6.82 9.09
N ASP A 147 8.55 6.88 10.23
CA ASP A 147 9.11 8.12 10.79
C ASP A 147 10.16 8.72 9.84
N ASN A 148 10.83 7.89 9.03
CA ASN A 148 11.75 8.34 8.01
C ASN A 148 11.05 9.10 6.87
N PHE A 149 9.79 8.80 6.56
CA PHE A 149 9.01 9.62 5.62
C PHE A 149 8.60 10.96 6.25
N TYR A 150 8.18 10.94 7.52
CA TYR A 150 7.79 12.15 8.24
C TYR A 150 8.97 13.10 8.44
N ALA A 151 10.15 12.58 8.73
CA ALA A 151 11.39 13.36 8.85
C ALA A 151 11.80 14.03 7.53
N LYS A 152 11.44 13.41 6.40
CA LYS A 152 11.72 13.91 5.05
C LYS A 152 10.58 14.70 4.46
N GLN A 153 9.56 15.05 5.24
CA GLN A 153 8.50 15.95 4.80
C GLN A 153 9.05 17.35 4.48
N HIS A 154 8.64 17.87 3.34
CA HIS A 154 9.02 19.19 2.87
C HIS A 154 8.19 20.28 3.55
N PRO A 155 8.66 21.55 3.58
CA PRO A 155 7.96 22.64 4.25
C PRO A 155 6.53 22.91 3.77
N ASP A 156 6.15 22.49 2.56
CA ASP A 156 4.80 22.62 2.00
C ASP A 156 3.91 21.39 2.24
N GLY A 157 4.42 20.36 2.93
CA GLY A 157 3.70 19.13 3.24
C GLY A 157 4.03 17.95 2.32
N PHE A 158 4.72 18.17 1.19
CA PHE A 158 5.12 17.10 0.28
C PHE A 158 5.97 16.03 0.97
N ILE A 159 5.72 14.76 0.62
CA ILE A 159 6.56 13.62 0.96
C ILE A 159 6.78 12.83 -0.33
N CYS A 160 8.05 12.63 -0.69
CA CYS A 160 8.42 11.84 -1.87
C CYS A 160 8.05 10.37 -1.67
N ARG A 161 7.54 9.74 -2.74
CA ARG A 161 7.13 8.32 -2.73
C ARG A 161 8.29 7.35 -2.52
N GLU A 162 9.48 7.74 -2.95
CA GLU A 162 10.69 6.94 -2.95
C GLU A 162 11.86 7.83 -2.51
N ILE A 163 12.51 7.45 -1.42
CA ILE A 163 13.63 8.20 -0.85
C ILE A 163 14.83 7.27 -0.78
N LYS A 164 15.95 7.74 -1.32
CA LYS A 164 17.19 6.98 -1.37
C LYS A 164 17.75 6.72 0.03
N ALA A 165 18.60 5.70 0.15
CA ALA A 165 19.27 5.38 1.41
C ALA A 165 20.09 6.55 1.99
N ASP A 166 20.58 7.45 1.11
CA ASP A 166 21.28 8.68 1.47
C ASP A 166 20.34 9.86 1.80
N GLY A 167 19.02 9.61 1.79
CA GLY A 167 17.99 10.58 2.12
C GLY A 167 17.62 11.56 1.01
N ALA A 168 18.15 11.42 -0.20
CA ALA A 168 17.72 12.24 -1.34
C ALA A 168 16.40 11.72 -1.92
N ASP A 169 15.52 12.64 -2.30
CA ASP A 169 14.32 12.31 -3.06
C ASP A 169 14.69 11.72 -4.43
N CYS A 170 13.94 10.70 -4.86
CA CYS A 170 14.04 10.20 -6.23
C CYS A 170 13.27 11.04 -7.25
N PHE A 171 12.35 11.88 -6.80
CA PHE A 171 11.42 12.63 -7.64
C PHE A 171 11.26 14.07 -7.16
N GLU A 172 11.06 14.99 -8.09
CA GLU A 172 10.79 16.39 -7.74
C GLU A 172 9.33 16.53 -7.32
N ARG A 173 9.06 17.42 -6.35
CA ARG A 173 7.75 17.54 -5.70
C ARG A 173 6.56 17.61 -6.66
N TYR A 174 6.69 18.28 -7.81
CA TYR A 174 5.58 18.47 -8.74
C TYR A 174 5.49 17.45 -9.88
N ASP A 175 6.43 16.52 -10.02
CA ASP A 175 6.36 15.50 -11.07
C ASP A 175 5.07 14.67 -10.91
N PRO A 176 4.32 14.34 -11.98
CA PRO A 176 3.11 13.51 -11.88
C PRO A 176 3.32 12.14 -11.22
N VAL A 177 4.57 11.71 -11.10
CA VAL A 177 5.00 10.44 -10.51
C VAL A 177 5.59 10.59 -9.10
N SER A 178 5.68 11.80 -8.55
CA SER A 178 6.45 12.09 -7.33
C SER A 178 5.85 11.54 -6.04
N THR A 179 4.54 11.26 -6.06
CA THR A 179 3.78 10.77 -4.91
C THR A 179 3.42 9.31 -5.09
N GLY A 180 3.36 8.56 -4.00
CA GLY A 180 2.75 7.24 -3.98
C GLY A 180 1.30 7.40 -3.54
N PRO A 181 0.52 6.33 -3.54
CA PRO A 181 -0.75 6.37 -2.84
C PRO A 181 -0.49 6.61 -1.35
N ASN A 182 -1.17 7.61 -0.79
CA ASN A 182 -1.03 7.96 0.61
C ASN A 182 -1.72 6.92 1.49
N LEU A 183 -1.00 5.85 1.87
CA LEU A 183 -1.51 4.82 2.77
C LEU A 183 -0.97 4.96 4.21
N LEU A 184 -0.22 6.02 4.49
CA LEU A 184 0.37 6.27 5.81
C LEU A 184 -0.71 6.31 6.90
N PRO A 185 -1.81 7.08 6.78
CA PRO A 185 -2.87 7.07 7.80
C PRO A 185 -3.49 5.68 8.01
N TRP A 186 -3.66 4.88 6.95
CA TRP A 186 -4.22 3.53 7.07
C TRP A 186 -3.30 2.57 7.83
N SER A 187 -1.99 2.66 7.58
CA SER A 187 -1.02 1.89 8.35
C SER A 187 -1.05 2.28 9.84
N GLU A 188 -1.10 3.58 10.12
CA GLU A 188 -1.03 4.12 11.47
C GLU A 188 -2.29 3.84 12.29
N ILE A 189 -3.49 3.92 11.69
CA ILE A 189 -4.73 3.59 12.42
C ILE A 189 -4.82 2.09 12.73
N LEU A 190 -4.28 1.22 11.87
CA LEU A 190 -4.22 -0.22 12.16
C LEU A 190 -3.26 -0.52 13.31
N TYR A 191 -2.12 0.18 13.37
CA TYR A 191 -1.22 0.10 14.51
C TYR A 191 -1.88 0.63 15.79
N TYR A 192 -2.55 1.78 15.72
CA TYR A 192 -3.28 2.36 16.85
C TYR A 192 -4.35 1.42 17.40
N ARG A 193 -5.18 0.81 16.54
CA ARG A 193 -6.20 -0.16 16.99
C ARG A 193 -5.59 -1.37 17.68
N GLN A 194 -4.37 -1.75 17.36
CA GLN A 194 -3.67 -2.86 18.01
C GLN A 194 -3.05 -2.48 19.36
N TYR A 195 -2.56 -1.24 19.51
CA TYR A 195 -1.68 -0.83 20.60
C TYR A 195 -2.17 0.34 21.46
N GLY A 196 -3.15 1.12 21.01
CA GLY A 196 -3.70 2.28 21.72
C GLY A 196 -2.70 3.42 21.93
N ASP A 197 -1.72 3.55 21.03
CA ASP A 197 -0.60 4.49 21.15
C ASP A 197 -1.03 5.94 20.79
N ASN A 198 -1.64 6.62 21.77
CA ASN A 198 -2.10 8.01 21.62
C ASN A 198 -0.93 8.99 21.43
N GLU A 199 0.23 8.70 22.01
CA GLU A 199 1.43 9.55 21.86
C GLU A 199 1.89 9.55 20.41
N ARG A 200 1.98 8.36 19.79
CA ARG A 200 2.29 8.24 18.37
C ARG A 200 1.26 8.95 17.51
N LEU A 201 -0.04 8.74 17.74
CA LEU A 201 -1.09 9.43 16.97
C LEU A 201 -0.92 10.96 17.03
N ASN A 202 -0.70 11.52 18.22
CA ASN A 202 -0.51 12.96 18.38
C ASN A 202 0.69 13.47 17.57
N LYS A 203 1.81 12.75 17.64
CA LYS A 203 3.08 13.10 17.01
C LYS A 203 3.03 13.06 15.47
N ILE A 204 2.34 12.06 14.89
CA ILE A 204 2.25 11.90 13.43
C ILE A 204 1.14 12.74 12.80
N PHE A 205 0.11 13.13 13.56
CA PHE A 205 -1.10 13.76 13.01
C PHE A 205 -0.82 15.00 12.15
N PRO A 206 0.04 15.95 12.55
CA PRO A 206 0.35 17.11 11.72
C PRO A 206 1.03 16.73 10.40
N ALA A 207 1.94 15.74 10.42
CA ALA A 207 2.65 15.29 9.22
C ALA A 207 1.69 14.64 8.22
N LEU A 208 0.78 13.77 8.70
CA LEU A 208 -0.21 13.11 7.87
C LEU A 208 -1.21 14.11 7.25
N CYS A 209 -1.71 15.06 8.04
CA CYS A 209 -2.64 16.07 7.58
C CYS A 209 -1.99 17.03 6.57
N ALA A 210 -0.74 17.46 6.80
CA ALA A 210 -0.01 18.29 5.86
C ALA A 210 0.21 17.59 4.50
N TYR A 211 0.54 16.29 4.51
CA TYR A 211 0.70 15.53 3.27
C TYR A 211 -0.62 15.37 2.52
N TYR A 212 -1.73 15.12 3.24
CA TYR A 212 -3.06 15.10 2.65
C TYR A 212 -3.40 16.44 1.99
N LYS A 213 -3.21 17.57 2.70
CA LYS A 213 -3.45 18.93 2.17
C LYS A 213 -2.57 19.22 0.94
N TRP A 214 -1.33 18.74 0.93
CA TRP A 214 -0.45 18.87 -0.24
C TRP A 214 -1.01 18.14 -1.46
N LEU A 215 -1.48 16.90 -1.30
CA LEU A 215 -2.08 16.14 -2.40
C LEU A 215 -3.36 16.83 -2.90
N ARG A 216 -4.22 17.29 -1.99
CA ARG A 216 -5.43 18.04 -2.34
C ARG A 216 -5.14 19.26 -3.19
N LEU A 217 -4.08 19.99 -2.88
CA LEU A 217 -3.68 21.18 -3.65
C LEU A 217 -3.06 20.82 -5.01
N ASN A 218 -2.23 19.77 -5.07
CA ASN A 218 -1.32 19.54 -6.18
C ASN A 218 -1.70 18.35 -7.08
N ARG A 219 -2.73 17.57 -6.72
CA ARG A 219 -3.16 16.35 -7.41
C ARG A 219 -4.66 16.31 -7.69
N THR A 220 -5.30 17.48 -7.74
CA THR A 220 -6.73 17.61 -8.06
C THR A 220 -6.96 18.37 -9.36
N TRP A 221 -8.14 18.14 -9.94
CA TRP A 221 -8.73 18.95 -11.01
C TRP A 221 -9.56 20.10 -10.42
N PRO A 222 -9.96 21.11 -11.22
CA PRO A 222 -10.79 22.23 -10.73
C PRO A 222 -12.12 21.81 -10.06
N ASN A 223 -12.64 20.63 -10.37
CA ASN A 223 -13.84 20.08 -9.75
C ASN A 223 -13.56 19.31 -8.44
N GLY A 224 -12.32 19.30 -7.95
CA GLY A 224 -11.89 18.63 -6.72
C GLY A 224 -11.56 17.14 -6.87
N THR A 225 -11.77 16.55 -8.05
CA THR A 225 -11.44 15.12 -8.28
C THR A 225 -9.95 14.90 -8.46
N TYR A 226 -9.47 13.71 -8.11
CA TYR A 226 -8.03 13.42 -8.11
C TYR A 226 -7.53 12.83 -9.42
N TRP A 227 -6.28 13.15 -9.72
CA TRP A 227 -5.50 12.52 -10.77
C TRP A 227 -4.20 11.94 -10.21
N SER A 228 -3.65 10.96 -10.92
CA SER A 228 -2.37 10.34 -10.59
C SER A 228 -1.70 9.87 -11.88
N SER A 229 -0.76 8.93 -11.80
CA SER A 229 -0.10 8.28 -12.93
C SER A 229 0.10 6.79 -12.64
N GLY A 230 0.61 6.00 -13.60
CA GLY A 230 0.94 4.59 -13.36
C GLY A 230 1.88 4.44 -12.15
N TRP A 231 2.99 5.17 -12.12
CA TRP A 231 3.89 5.20 -10.95
C TRP A 231 3.29 5.89 -9.73
N GLY A 232 2.48 6.92 -9.94
CA GLY A 232 1.84 7.65 -8.86
C GLY A 232 0.88 6.79 -8.04
N THR A 233 0.21 5.84 -8.70
CA THR A 233 -0.69 4.86 -8.06
C THR A 233 0.03 3.60 -7.58
N GLY A 234 1.31 3.43 -7.94
CA GLY A 234 2.04 2.17 -7.76
C GLY A 234 1.57 1.05 -8.70
N MET A 235 0.72 1.35 -9.69
CA MET A 235 0.17 0.39 -10.67
C MET A 235 0.71 0.64 -12.08
N ASP A 236 2.03 0.57 -12.20
CA ASP A 236 2.88 1.07 -13.29
C ASP A 236 2.37 0.82 -14.72
N ASN A 237 2.03 -0.43 -15.05
CA ASN A 237 1.73 -0.87 -16.41
C ASN A 237 0.27 -1.30 -16.60
N MET A 238 -0.63 -0.83 -15.73
CA MET A 238 -2.06 -1.09 -15.87
C MET A 238 -2.64 -0.31 -17.06
N PRO A 239 -3.36 -0.94 -18.00
CA PRO A 239 -3.78 -0.34 -19.27
C PRO A 239 -5.00 0.59 -19.10
N ARG A 240 -4.83 1.71 -18.39
CA ARG A 240 -5.93 2.64 -18.02
C ARG A 240 -6.01 3.85 -18.96
N VAL A 241 -4.85 4.40 -19.32
CA VAL A 241 -4.76 5.63 -20.13
C VAL A 241 -4.97 5.35 -21.62
N GLN A 242 -5.39 6.37 -22.37
CA GLN A 242 -5.51 6.28 -23.82
C GLN A 242 -4.14 6.07 -24.51
N PRO A 243 -4.08 5.44 -25.70
CA PRO A 243 -2.82 5.01 -26.32
C PRO A 243 -1.78 6.10 -26.60
N GLN A 244 -2.20 7.37 -26.72
CA GLN A 244 -1.29 8.50 -26.94
C GLN A 244 -0.55 8.96 -25.68
N TYR A 245 -0.95 8.50 -24.49
CA TYR A 245 -0.33 8.85 -23.21
C TYR A 245 0.61 7.74 -22.72
N SER A 246 1.62 8.13 -21.95
CA SER A 246 2.45 7.15 -21.24
C SER A 246 1.63 6.53 -20.11
N MET A 247 1.42 5.22 -20.18
CA MET A 247 0.78 4.42 -19.13
C MET A 247 1.47 4.56 -17.77
N ILE A 248 2.78 4.80 -17.78
CA ILE A 248 3.60 4.86 -16.58
C ILE A 248 3.62 6.29 -16.00
N TYR A 249 3.79 7.29 -16.87
CA TYR A 249 4.17 8.65 -16.44
C TYR A 249 3.07 9.70 -16.60
N SER A 250 2.09 9.47 -17.47
CA SER A 250 1.06 10.46 -17.78
C SER A 250 -0.17 10.28 -16.90
N HIS A 251 -0.77 11.40 -16.49
CA HIS A 251 -2.09 11.39 -15.82
C HIS A 251 -3.26 11.35 -16.82
N GLY A 252 -3.00 11.52 -18.13
CA GLY A 252 -3.98 11.39 -19.21
C GLY A 252 -5.14 12.39 -19.17
N HIS A 253 -5.04 13.44 -18.34
CA HIS A 253 -6.16 14.33 -17.96
C HIS A 253 -7.39 13.56 -17.43
N MET A 254 -7.17 12.38 -16.86
CA MET A 254 -8.22 11.50 -16.37
C MET A 254 -8.58 11.81 -14.92
N VAL A 255 -9.80 11.47 -14.51
CA VAL A 255 -10.13 11.25 -13.10
C VAL A 255 -9.71 9.84 -12.74
N TRP A 256 -8.82 9.71 -11.75
CA TRP A 256 -8.29 8.42 -11.31
C TRP A 256 -9.11 7.92 -10.12
N LEU A 257 -9.85 6.83 -10.36
CA LEU A 257 -10.81 6.26 -9.41
C LEU A 257 -10.17 5.89 -8.07
N ASP A 258 -9.10 5.11 -8.11
CA ASP A 258 -8.35 4.68 -6.93
C ASP A 258 -7.79 5.84 -6.13
N ALA A 259 -7.25 6.87 -6.79
CA ALA A 259 -6.79 8.08 -6.11
C ALA A 259 -7.93 8.79 -5.38
N CYS A 260 -9.12 8.90 -6.00
CA CYS A 260 -10.30 9.47 -5.34
C CYS A 260 -10.74 8.63 -4.13
N LEU A 261 -10.82 7.30 -4.30
CA LEU A 261 -11.24 6.37 -3.24
C LEU A 261 -10.27 6.35 -2.06
N GLN A 262 -8.97 6.35 -2.35
CA GLN A 262 -7.92 6.40 -1.32
C GLN A 262 -7.97 7.72 -0.55
N GLN A 263 -8.25 8.85 -1.22
CA GLN A 263 -8.38 10.13 -0.53
C GLN A 263 -9.62 10.21 0.34
N ILE A 264 -10.75 9.63 -0.09
CA ILE A 264 -11.93 9.46 0.78
C ILE A 264 -11.55 8.63 2.01
N LEU A 265 -10.86 7.51 1.83
CA LEU A 265 -10.43 6.65 2.93
C LEU A 265 -9.49 7.39 3.88
N MET A 266 -8.47 8.08 3.38
CA MET A 266 -7.51 8.81 4.21
C MET A 266 -8.17 9.95 4.96
N ALA A 267 -9.06 10.70 4.32
CA ALA A 267 -9.83 11.76 4.98
C ALA A 267 -10.65 11.21 6.16
N ASN A 268 -11.38 10.10 5.95
CA ASN A 268 -12.16 9.48 7.02
C ASN A 268 -11.27 9.03 8.19
N ILE A 269 -10.10 8.44 7.90
CA ILE A 269 -9.16 8.02 8.94
C ILE A 269 -8.56 9.22 9.67
N LEU A 270 -8.21 10.29 8.95
CA LEU A 270 -7.66 11.50 9.57
C LEU A 270 -8.69 12.19 10.44
N LEU A 271 -9.96 12.23 10.03
CA LEU A 271 -11.06 12.70 10.89
C LEU A 271 -11.23 11.80 12.12
N GLU A 272 -11.19 10.47 11.97
CA GLU A 272 -11.22 9.53 13.10
C GLU A 272 -10.09 9.82 14.10
N ILE A 273 -8.85 9.98 13.61
CA ILE A 273 -7.70 10.37 14.44
C ILE A 273 -7.93 11.75 15.07
N GLY A 274 -8.43 12.72 14.31
CA GLY A 274 -8.77 14.06 14.79
C GLY A 274 -9.80 14.03 15.92
N PHE A 275 -10.78 13.13 15.87
CA PHE A 275 -11.73 12.93 16.98
C PHE A 275 -11.06 12.32 18.21
N TYR A 276 -10.20 11.31 18.07
CA TYR A 276 -9.46 10.75 19.21
C TYR A 276 -8.53 11.76 19.88
N LEU A 277 -7.96 12.68 19.10
CA LEU A 277 -7.03 13.70 19.59
C LEU A 277 -7.72 15.02 19.97
N GLU A 278 -9.03 15.14 19.76
CA GLU A 278 -9.79 16.40 19.90
C GLU A 278 -9.26 17.56 19.01
N ARG A 279 -8.75 17.22 17.82
CA ARG A 279 -8.16 18.13 16.81
C ARG A 279 -8.90 18.15 15.47
N TRP A 280 -10.08 17.56 15.39
CA TRP A 280 -10.83 17.41 14.13
C TRP A 280 -11.16 18.75 13.45
N GLN A 281 -11.29 19.84 14.21
CA GLN A 281 -11.57 21.18 13.67
C GLN A 281 -10.43 21.72 12.78
N GLU A 282 -9.20 21.22 12.93
CA GLU A 282 -8.06 21.64 12.09
C GLU A 282 -8.13 21.09 10.65
N ILE A 283 -9.04 20.13 10.43
CA ILE A 283 -9.24 19.40 9.18
C ILE A 283 -10.72 19.22 8.85
N GLU A 284 -11.62 20.04 9.42
CA GLU A 284 -13.08 19.92 9.21
C GLU A 284 -13.44 20.00 7.72
N GLU A 285 -12.64 20.70 6.92
CA GLU A 285 -12.82 20.82 5.48
C GLU A 285 -12.69 19.48 4.73
N PHE A 286 -12.12 18.46 5.37
CA PHE A 286 -12.03 17.11 4.79
C PHE A 286 -13.40 16.44 4.72
N GLU A 287 -14.36 16.79 5.60
CA GLU A 287 -15.72 16.27 5.52
C GLU A 287 -16.43 16.70 4.23
N ASP A 288 -16.24 17.95 3.83
CA ASP A 288 -16.84 18.49 2.61
C ASP A 288 -16.23 17.85 1.37
N GLU A 289 -14.93 17.58 1.41
CA GLU A 289 -14.24 16.83 0.37
C GLU A 289 -14.74 15.38 0.27
N ILE A 290 -14.92 14.68 1.39
CA ILE A 290 -15.51 13.32 1.41
C ILE A 290 -16.89 13.35 0.76
N LYS A 291 -17.76 14.30 1.13
CA LYS A 291 -19.11 14.43 0.57
C LYS A 291 -19.05 14.66 -0.95
N ALA A 292 -18.20 15.60 -1.40
CA ALA A 292 -18.07 15.94 -2.81
C ALA A 292 -17.51 14.79 -3.65
N LEU A 293 -16.42 14.16 -3.21
CA LEU A 293 -15.81 13.03 -3.91
C LEU A 293 -16.72 11.80 -3.91
N THR A 294 -17.36 11.50 -2.78
CA THR A 294 -18.32 10.40 -2.67
C THR A 294 -19.44 10.55 -3.69
N LYS A 295 -20.03 11.75 -3.75
CA LYS A 295 -21.05 12.07 -4.75
C LYS A 295 -20.51 11.95 -6.18
N TYR A 296 -19.31 12.47 -6.45
CA TYR A 296 -18.73 12.41 -7.79
C TYR A 296 -18.49 10.97 -8.26
N VAL A 297 -17.87 10.14 -7.41
CA VAL A 297 -17.59 8.73 -7.70
C VAL A 297 -18.89 7.98 -7.97
N HIS A 298 -19.88 8.15 -7.09
CA HIS A 298 -21.20 7.51 -7.24
C HIS A 298 -21.87 7.89 -8.56
N ASP A 299 -21.90 9.18 -8.89
CA ASP A 299 -22.68 9.69 -10.02
C ASP A 299 -21.97 9.52 -11.37
N ASN A 300 -20.64 9.51 -11.40
CA ASN A 300 -19.87 9.62 -12.65
C ASN A 300 -18.95 8.44 -12.93
N LEU A 301 -18.54 7.67 -11.91
CA LEU A 301 -17.55 6.59 -12.08
C LEU A 301 -18.17 5.19 -12.04
N TRP A 302 -19.45 5.08 -11.70
CA TRP A 302 -20.20 3.83 -11.73
C TRP A 302 -20.82 3.58 -13.10
N ASP A 303 -20.56 2.41 -13.67
CA ASP A 303 -21.24 1.95 -14.87
C ASP A 303 -22.38 0.99 -14.54
N GLU A 304 -23.61 1.45 -14.74
CA GLU A 304 -24.81 0.67 -14.46
C GLU A 304 -24.92 -0.61 -15.30
N LYS A 305 -24.30 -0.67 -16.49
CA LYS A 305 -24.41 -1.84 -17.36
C LYS A 305 -23.57 -3.01 -16.86
N THR A 306 -22.33 -2.74 -16.47
CA THR A 306 -21.38 -3.76 -16.00
C THR A 306 -21.45 -3.98 -14.50
N GLY A 307 -21.99 -3.01 -13.73
CA GLY A 307 -22.05 -3.07 -12.27
C GLY A 307 -20.66 -2.93 -11.64
N PHE A 308 -19.84 -2.02 -12.18
CA PHE A 308 -18.46 -1.83 -11.78
C PHE A 308 -18.04 -0.36 -11.84
N LEU A 309 -16.96 -0.02 -11.13
CA LEU A 309 -16.39 1.33 -11.11
C LEU A 309 -15.21 1.44 -12.10
N TYR A 310 -15.10 2.59 -12.76
CA TYR A 310 -14.08 2.88 -13.77
C TYR A 310 -13.45 4.26 -13.58
N ASP A 311 -12.29 4.47 -14.20
CA ASP A 311 -11.77 5.83 -14.36
C ASP A 311 -12.59 6.60 -15.38
N GLN A 312 -12.48 7.93 -15.36
CA GLN A 312 -13.10 8.80 -16.36
C GLN A 312 -12.02 9.47 -17.22
N TYR A 313 -12.20 9.41 -18.54
CA TYR A 313 -11.39 10.15 -19.49
C TYR A 313 -11.70 11.64 -19.48
N ALA A 314 -10.81 12.44 -20.08
CA ALA A 314 -10.92 13.89 -20.13
C ALA A 314 -12.20 14.41 -20.82
N ASP A 315 -12.81 13.60 -21.69
CA ASP A 315 -14.07 13.91 -22.38
C ASP A 315 -15.31 13.52 -21.56
N GLY A 316 -15.14 13.01 -20.34
CA GLY A 316 -16.21 12.59 -19.45
C GLY A 316 -16.66 11.14 -19.65
N SER A 317 -16.17 10.44 -20.68
CA SER A 317 -16.48 9.02 -20.88
C SER A 317 -15.74 8.12 -19.88
N LEU A 318 -16.35 6.98 -19.52
CA LEU A 318 -15.70 5.98 -18.68
C LEU A 318 -14.65 5.20 -19.47
N ASN A 319 -13.55 4.84 -18.81
CA ASN A 319 -12.65 3.82 -19.33
C ASN A 319 -13.30 2.42 -19.26
N THR A 320 -12.63 1.43 -19.84
CA THR A 320 -13.14 0.05 -19.90
C THR A 320 -12.30 -0.94 -19.11
N THR A 321 -11.34 -0.46 -18.31
CA THR A 321 -10.36 -1.30 -17.64
C THR A 321 -10.82 -1.63 -16.23
N LYS A 322 -11.30 -2.86 -16.03
CA LYS A 322 -11.60 -3.40 -14.69
C LYS A 322 -10.30 -3.73 -13.95
N GLY A 323 -9.80 -2.78 -13.17
CA GLY A 323 -8.62 -2.93 -12.35
C GLY A 323 -8.95 -3.19 -10.88
N ILE A 324 -8.01 -3.81 -10.16
CA ILE A 324 -8.09 -4.06 -8.72
C ILE A 324 -8.29 -2.77 -7.90
N GLY A 325 -7.85 -1.62 -8.43
CA GLY A 325 -8.01 -0.30 -7.80
C GLY A 325 -9.47 0.09 -7.54
N ALA A 326 -10.44 -0.44 -8.29
CA ALA A 326 -11.85 -0.19 -8.04
C ALA A 326 -12.33 -0.72 -6.67
N PHE A 327 -11.71 -1.78 -6.16
CA PHE A 327 -12.09 -2.39 -4.90
C PHE A 327 -11.66 -1.59 -3.66
N TRP A 328 -10.92 -0.48 -3.82
CA TRP A 328 -10.77 0.51 -2.75
C TRP A 328 -12.13 1.03 -2.25
N ALA A 329 -13.19 0.94 -3.07
CA ALA A 329 -14.57 1.25 -2.68
C ALA A 329 -15.10 0.38 -1.52
N LEU A 330 -14.49 -0.78 -1.25
CA LEU A 330 -14.82 -1.59 -0.07
C LEU A 330 -14.47 -0.86 1.25
N HIS A 331 -13.58 0.13 1.22
CA HIS A 331 -13.19 0.92 2.39
C HIS A 331 -13.87 2.29 2.45
N THR A 332 -14.86 2.54 1.59
CA THR A 332 -15.60 3.82 1.53
C THR A 332 -17.10 3.58 1.45
N ASP A 333 -17.90 4.65 1.48
CA ASP A 333 -19.37 4.58 1.36
C ASP A 333 -19.86 5.14 0.01
N VAL A 334 -19.03 5.03 -1.04
CA VAL A 334 -19.34 5.55 -2.39
C VAL A 334 -20.38 4.74 -3.15
N LEU A 335 -20.59 3.48 -2.76
CA LEU A 335 -21.58 2.60 -3.37
C LEU A 335 -22.68 2.31 -2.37
N ASP A 336 -23.93 2.35 -2.83
CA ASP A 336 -25.03 1.82 -2.05
C ASP A 336 -24.92 0.28 -1.92
N LYS A 337 -25.77 -0.32 -1.08
CA LYS A 337 -25.72 -1.77 -0.83
C LYS A 337 -25.93 -2.60 -2.10
N THR A 338 -26.79 -2.18 -3.02
CA THR A 338 -27.09 -2.91 -4.25
C THR A 338 -25.92 -2.84 -5.22
N GLN A 339 -25.34 -1.66 -5.41
CA GLN A 339 -24.13 -1.47 -6.20
C GLN A 339 -22.95 -2.25 -5.62
N LEU A 340 -22.77 -2.19 -4.29
CA LEU A 340 -21.72 -2.93 -3.59
C LEU A 340 -21.87 -4.45 -3.75
N ASP A 341 -23.10 -4.99 -3.60
CA ASP A 341 -23.38 -6.41 -3.83
C ASP A 341 -23.04 -6.85 -5.27
N ARG A 342 -23.31 -5.99 -6.27
CA ARG A 342 -22.95 -6.25 -7.67
C ARG A 342 -21.44 -6.23 -7.87
N MET A 343 -20.73 -5.24 -7.31
CA MET A 343 -19.27 -5.16 -7.38
C MET A 343 -18.61 -6.37 -6.70
N VAL A 344 -19.10 -6.80 -5.53
CA VAL A 344 -18.60 -7.98 -4.82
C VAL A 344 -18.89 -9.27 -5.59
N THR A 345 -20.03 -9.36 -6.28
CA THR A 345 -20.36 -10.52 -7.12
C THR A 345 -19.32 -10.70 -8.24
N GLU A 346 -18.78 -9.61 -8.77
CA GLU A 346 -17.76 -9.64 -9.82
C GLU A 346 -16.44 -10.32 -9.36
N LEU A 347 -16.13 -10.33 -8.06
CA LEU A 347 -14.99 -11.10 -7.52
C LEU A 347 -15.18 -12.62 -7.66
N GLY A 348 -16.41 -13.10 -7.82
CA GLY A 348 -16.76 -14.50 -8.08
C GLY A 348 -16.84 -14.87 -9.56
N ASN A 349 -16.73 -13.90 -10.46
CA ASN A 349 -16.87 -14.11 -11.90
C ASN A 349 -15.59 -14.73 -12.50
N THR A 350 -15.72 -15.96 -13.03
CA THR A 350 -14.59 -16.73 -13.60
C THR A 350 -14.03 -16.12 -14.88
N LYS A 351 -14.77 -15.24 -15.56
CA LYS A 351 -14.27 -14.52 -16.74
C LYS A 351 -13.41 -13.31 -16.39
N THR A 352 -13.45 -12.84 -15.13
CA THR A 352 -12.74 -11.62 -14.72
C THR A 352 -11.78 -11.89 -13.56
N PHE A 353 -12.25 -11.85 -12.30
CA PHE A 353 -11.39 -11.85 -11.11
C PHE A 353 -11.30 -13.20 -10.39
N ASN A 354 -12.23 -14.13 -10.63
CA ASN A 354 -12.18 -15.47 -10.03
C ASN A 354 -11.25 -16.38 -10.82
N ARG A 355 -9.95 -16.19 -10.62
CA ARG A 355 -8.84 -16.94 -11.25
C ARG A 355 -8.25 -17.96 -10.28
N PRO A 356 -7.42 -18.93 -10.72
CA PRO A 356 -6.78 -19.90 -9.83
C PRO A 356 -6.10 -19.28 -8.59
N HIS A 357 -5.39 -18.15 -8.78
CA HIS A 357 -4.92 -17.29 -7.70
C HIS A 357 -5.68 -15.96 -7.73
N ARG A 358 -6.52 -15.73 -6.72
CA ARG A 358 -7.35 -14.53 -6.55
C ARG A 358 -6.63 -13.52 -5.65
N VAL A 359 -6.77 -12.21 -5.86
CA VAL A 359 -7.47 -11.52 -6.94
C VAL A 359 -6.42 -10.91 -7.87
N PRO A 360 -6.49 -11.12 -9.20
CA PRO A 360 -5.53 -10.51 -10.12
C PRO A 360 -5.70 -8.99 -10.16
N SER A 361 -4.61 -8.29 -10.42
CA SER A 361 -4.58 -6.82 -10.59
C SER A 361 -5.47 -6.30 -11.72
N LEU A 362 -5.68 -7.11 -12.76
CA LEU A 362 -6.44 -6.79 -13.96
C LEU A 362 -7.41 -7.94 -14.25
N SER A 363 -8.63 -7.62 -14.69
CA SER A 363 -9.61 -8.64 -15.08
C SER A 363 -9.12 -9.51 -16.25
N ALA A 364 -9.41 -10.80 -16.20
CA ALA A 364 -8.95 -11.76 -17.21
C ALA A 364 -9.58 -11.60 -18.61
N ASP A 365 -10.68 -10.87 -18.73
CA ASP A 365 -11.31 -10.51 -20.00
C ASP A 365 -10.64 -9.30 -20.68
N ASN A 366 -9.70 -8.62 -20.02
CA ASN A 366 -8.95 -7.54 -20.64
C ASN A 366 -7.92 -8.06 -21.66
N PRO A 367 -7.82 -7.51 -22.88
CA PRO A 367 -6.86 -7.96 -23.90
C PRO A 367 -5.38 -7.89 -23.50
N LYS A 368 -5.03 -7.08 -22.48
CA LYS A 368 -3.66 -6.98 -21.96
C LYS A 368 -3.40 -7.91 -20.77
N TYR A 369 -4.41 -8.64 -20.28
CA TYR A 369 -4.24 -9.61 -19.22
C TYR A 369 -3.18 -10.65 -19.60
N ASN A 370 -2.27 -10.94 -18.68
CA ASN A 370 -1.22 -11.91 -18.86
C ASN A 370 -1.38 -13.05 -17.84
N PRO A 371 -1.52 -14.31 -18.29
CA PRO A 371 -1.76 -15.44 -17.40
C PRO A 371 -0.59 -15.74 -16.45
N LYS A 372 0.63 -15.29 -16.79
CA LYS A 372 1.81 -15.41 -15.92
C LYS A 372 1.98 -14.23 -14.96
N GLY A 373 1.06 -13.26 -14.99
CA GLY A 373 1.15 -12.03 -14.22
C GLY A 373 2.32 -11.17 -14.70
N ARG A 374 2.07 -10.23 -15.62
CA ARG A 374 3.09 -9.28 -16.09
C ARG A 374 2.95 -7.98 -15.30
N TYR A 375 3.42 -7.98 -14.06
CA TYR A 375 3.25 -6.86 -13.14
C TYR A 375 1.73 -6.57 -12.92
N TRP A 376 1.23 -5.35 -13.14
CA TRP A 376 -0.19 -4.97 -12.99
C TRP A 376 -1.11 -5.36 -14.13
N GLN A 377 -0.63 -6.19 -15.07
CA GLN A 377 -1.42 -6.78 -16.16
C GLN A 377 -1.95 -8.18 -15.80
N GLY A 378 -2.29 -8.40 -14.53
CA GLY A 378 -2.84 -9.68 -14.05
C GLY A 378 -2.09 -10.28 -12.87
N GLY A 379 -0.90 -9.78 -12.51
CA GLY A 379 -0.20 -10.25 -11.32
C GLY A 379 -1.06 -10.12 -10.06
N VAL A 380 -0.91 -11.07 -9.14
CA VAL A 380 -1.61 -11.07 -7.85
C VAL A 380 -0.67 -10.49 -6.80
N TRP A 381 -1.05 -9.34 -6.25
CA TRP A 381 -0.21 -8.55 -5.35
C TRP A 381 -0.70 -8.67 -3.91
N PRO A 382 0.16 -9.08 -2.95
CA PRO A 382 -0.24 -9.24 -1.56
C PRO A 382 -0.87 -7.99 -0.93
N GLY A 383 -0.34 -6.80 -1.21
CA GLY A 383 -0.87 -5.53 -0.69
C GLY A 383 -2.32 -5.27 -1.13
N THR A 384 -2.61 -5.32 -2.43
CA THR A 384 -3.99 -5.09 -2.91
C THR A 384 -4.95 -6.22 -2.56
N ASN A 385 -4.46 -7.46 -2.42
CA ASN A 385 -5.29 -8.54 -1.90
C ASN A 385 -5.64 -8.33 -0.44
N TYR A 386 -4.70 -7.86 0.39
CA TYR A 386 -5.00 -7.49 1.78
C TYR A 386 -6.05 -6.37 1.84
N MET A 387 -5.96 -5.37 0.95
CA MET A 387 -6.98 -4.33 0.78
C MET A 387 -8.36 -4.93 0.46
N VAL A 388 -8.47 -5.85 -0.50
CA VAL A 388 -9.75 -6.49 -0.85
C VAL A 388 -10.29 -7.32 0.30
N ILE A 389 -9.46 -8.18 0.91
CA ILE A 389 -9.86 -9.09 1.99
C ILE A 389 -10.38 -8.29 3.19
N THR A 390 -9.63 -7.30 3.65
CA THR A 390 -10.02 -6.49 4.81
C THR A 390 -11.24 -5.60 4.51
N GLY A 391 -11.37 -5.09 3.28
CA GLY A 391 -12.54 -4.32 2.87
C GLY A 391 -13.81 -5.16 2.83
N LEU A 392 -13.73 -6.39 2.30
CA LEU A 392 -14.85 -7.34 2.32
C LEU A 392 -15.29 -7.66 3.76
N ASP A 393 -14.33 -7.95 4.65
CA ASP A 393 -14.63 -8.26 6.06
C ASP A 393 -15.32 -7.07 6.75
N LYS A 394 -14.77 -5.85 6.59
CA LYS A 394 -15.37 -4.61 7.13
C LYS A 394 -16.78 -4.34 6.63
N LYS A 395 -17.09 -4.68 5.38
CA LYS A 395 -18.43 -4.51 4.78
C LYS A 395 -19.38 -5.69 5.03
N GLY A 396 -18.97 -6.67 5.85
CA GLY A 396 -19.79 -7.82 6.23
C GLY A 396 -19.80 -8.97 5.21
N TYR A 397 -19.00 -8.90 4.15
CA TYR A 397 -18.81 -10.00 3.18
C TYR A 397 -17.77 -11.01 3.67
N THR A 398 -17.91 -11.43 4.94
CA THR A 398 -16.91 -12.24 5.66
C THR A 398 -16.62 -13.57 4.99
N ARG A 399 -17.63 -14.21 4.37
CA ARG A 399 -17.43 -15.45 3.60
C ARG A 399 -16.50 -15.22 2.40
N GLN A 400 -16.76 -14.19 1.60
CA GLN A 400 -15.93 -13.84 0.44
C GLN A 400 -14.50 -13.47 0.88
N ALA A 401 -14.37 -12.72 1.98
CA ALA A 401 -13.07 -12.38 2.56
C ALA A 401 -12.26 -13.64 2.90
N LYS A 402 -12.86 -14.60 3.63
CA LYS A 402 -12.22 -15.88 4.00
C LYS A 402 -11.86 -16.74 2.80
N GLU A 403 -12.76 -16.85 1.82
CA GLU A 403 -12.51 -17.64 0.60
C GLU A 403 -11.32 -17.08 -0.18
N ILE A 404 -11.24 -15.76 -0.36
CA ILE A 404 -10.12 -15.09 -1.04
C ILE A 404 -8.84 -15.19 -0.20
N ALA A 405 -8.92 -14.96 1.12
CA ALA A 405 -7.78 -15.08 2.02
C ALA A 405 -7.15 -16.47 1.98
N LYS A 406 -7.97 -17.53 2.08
CA LYS A 406 -7.51 -18.92 1.99
C LYS A 406 -6.93 -19.24 0.62
N ASN A 407 -7.57 -18.81 -0.46
CA ASN A 407 -7.05 -19.00 -1.81
C ASN A 407 -5.69 -18.31 -2.01
N HIS A 408 -5.57 -17.06 -1.59
CA HIS A 408 -4.35 -16.28 -1.73
C HIS A 408 -3.21 -16.87 -0.89
N TYR A 409 -3.48 -17.18 0.39
CA TYR A 409 -2.54 -17.83 1.30
C TYR A 409 -2.03 -19.15 0.74
N ASN A 410 -2.93 -20.04 0.28
CA ASN A 410 -2.56 -21.34 -0.24
C ASN A 410 -1.66 -21.24 -1.48
N ASN A 411 -1.96 -20.35 -2.43
CA ASN A 411 -1.11 -20.17 -3.60
C ASN A 411 0.28 -19.64 -3.23
N VAL A 412 0.37 -18.69 -2.29
CA VAL A 412 1.65 -18.21 -1.76
C VAL A 412 2.42 -19.34 -1.06
N PHE A 413 1.73 -20.16 -0.27
CA PHE A 413 2.30 -21.30 0.43
C PHE A 413 2.84 -22.38 -0.51
N GLU A 414 2.10 -22.73 -1.56
CA GLU A 414 2.57 -23.67 -2.56
C GLU A 414 3.78 -23.14 -3.34
N VAL A 415 3.80 -21.85 -3.72
CA VAL A 415 5.01 -21.24 -4.31
C VAL A 415 6.18 -21.29 -3.34
N TYR A 416 5.94 -20.98 -2.06
CA TYR A 416 6.97 -21.09 -1.02
C TYR A 416 7.51 -22.52 -0.92
N LYS A 417 6.67 -23.56 -0.90
CA LYS A 417 7.12 -24.96 -0.88
C LYS A 417 7.98 -25.31 -2.10
N ASN A 418 7.64 -24.75 -3.27
CA ASN A 418 8.34 -25.03 -4.52
C ASN A 418 9.65 -24.25 -4.66
N THR A 419 9.76 -23.04 -4.09
CA THR A 419 10.90 -22.15 -4.31
C THR A 419 11.74 -21.85 -3.07
N GLY A 420 11.24 -22.15 -1.87
CA GLY A 420 11.90 -21.90 -0.57
C GLY A 420 11.97 -20.42 -0.17
N THR A 421 11.25 -19.53 -0.85
CA THR A 421 11.30 -18.07 -0.63
C THR A 421 10.02 -17.36 -1.08
N PHE A 422 9.95 -16.06 -0.83
CA PHE A 422 8.83 -15.17 -1.17
C PHE A 422 9.15 -14.31 -2.39
N TRP A 423 8.10 -13.85 -3.05
CA TRP A 423 8.19 -13.10 -4.30
C TRP A 423 7.36 -11.82 -4.22
N GLU A 424 7.77 -10.82 -5.01
CA GLU A 424 7.10 -9.52 -5.09
C GLU A 424 5.61 -9.63 -5.42
N TYR A 425 5.26 -10.49 -6.39
CA TYR A 425 3.89 -10.80 -6.78
C TYR A 425 3.83 -12.17 -7.47
N TYR A 426 2.62 -12.65 -7.72
CA TYR A 426 2.36 -14.04 -8.12
C TYR A 426 1.59 -14.14 -9.43
N ALA A 427 1.72 -15.27 -10.13
CA ALA A 427 0.97 -15.54 -11.35
C ALA A 427 -0.51 -15.85 -11.02
N PRO A 428 -1.48 -15.30 -11.78
CA PRO A 428 -2.90 -15.51 -11.50
C PRO A 428 -3.45 -16.86 -11.97
N GLU A 429 -2.84 -17.49 -12.97
CA GLU A 429 -3.32 -18.75 -13.58
C GLU A 429 -2.58 -20.00 -13.12
N ALA A 430 -1.46 -19.83 -12.40
CA ALA A 430 -0.61 -20.91 -11.97
C ALA A 430 0.01 -20.59 -10.62
N THR A 431 0.32 -21.63 -9.87
CA THR A 431 0.98 -21.53 -8.57
C THR A 431 2.49 -21.32 -8.77
N GLU A 432 2.83 -20.16 -9.32
CA GLU A 432 4.17 -19.75 -9.71
C GLU A 432 4.41 -18.28 -9.28
N PRO A 433 5.68 -17.86 -9.14
CA PRO A 433 6.02 -16.44 -9.09
C PRO A 433 5.47 -15.70 -10.32
N GLY A 434 5.14 -14.41 -10.14
CA GLY A 434 4.80 -13.55 -11.26
C GLY A 434 5.95 -13.44 -12.26
N PHE A 435 5.63 -13.18 -13.53
CA PHE A 435 6.63 -13.07 -14.59
C PHE A 435 7.58 -11.90 -14.35
N MET A 436 8.86 -12.20 -14.05
CA MET A 436 9.89 -11.23 -13.63
C MET A 436 9.67 -10.64 -12.23
N ALA A 437 8.89 -11.30 -11.37
CA ALA A 437 8.82 -10.94 -9.96
C ALA A 437 10.17 -11.08 -9.28
N ARG A 438 10.47 -10.20 -8.33
CA ARG A 438 11.70 -10.32 -7.53
C ARG A 438 11.59 -11.44 -6.50
N LYS A 439 12.67 -12.20 -6.36
CA LYS A 439 12.85 -13.24 -5.34
C LYS A 439 13.34 -12.66 -4.02
N ASP A 440 13.22 -13.43 -2.95
CA ASP A 440 13.65 -13.06 -1.59
C ASP A 440 13.00 -11.75 -1.10
N PHE A 441 11.81 -11.46 -1.64
CA PHE A 441 11.06 -10.25 -1.35
C PHE A 441 10.05 -10.58 -0.25
N VAL A 442 10.41 -10.31 1.02
CA VAL A 442 9.38 -10.25 2.06
C VAL A 442 8.55 -9.01 1.89
N GLY A 443 9.12 -7.80 1.80
CA GLY A 443 8.38 -6.54 1.50
C GLY A 443 6.91 -6.56 1.94
N TRP A 444 5.95 -6.19 1.09
CA TRP A 444 4.51 -6.39 1.39
C TRP A 444 4.08 -7.88 1.40
N THR A 445 4.88 -8.79 0.86
CA THR A 445 4.63 -10.24 0.85
C THR A 445 4.75 -10.87 2.24
N GLY A 446 5.13 -10.12 3.28
CA GLY A 446 4.91 -10.52 4.67
C GLY A 446 3.42 -10.61 5.04
N LEU A 447 2.52 -9.96 4.27
CA LEU A 447 1.08 -9.97 4.52
C LEU A 447 0.47 -11.39 4.53
N PRO A 448 0.66 -12.27 3.52
CA PRO A 448 0.07 -13.59 3.52
C PRO A 448 0.59 -14.52 4.63
N PRO A 449 1.91 -14.71 4.81
CA PRO A 449 2.43 -15.65 5.79
C PRO A 449 2.31 -15.17 7.24
N ILE A 450 2.09 -13.87 7.50
CA ILE A 450 1.97 -13.32 8.86
C ILE A 450 0.58 -12.77 9.12
N ALA A 451 0.21 -11.63 8.50
CA ALA A 451 -1.04 -10.94 8.82
C ALA A 451 -2.28 -11.77 8.43
N ILE A 452 -2.39 -12.23 7.17
CA ILE A 452 -3.52 -13.04 6.71
C ILE A 452 -3.54 -14.39 7.43
N PHE A 453 -2.36 -14.97 7.71
CA PHE A 453 -2.25 -16.19 8.49
C PHE A 453 -2.89 -16.03 9.88
N ILE A 454 -2.50 -14.99 10.62
CA ILE A 454 -3.07 -14.70 11.94
C ILE A 454 -4.57 -14.34 11.83
N GLU A 455 -4.90 -13.40 10.95
CA GLU A 455 -6.22 -12.77 10.89
C GLU A 455 -7.31 -13.66 10.28
N TYR A 456 -6.99 -14.51 9.31
CA TYR A 456 -7.99 -15.25 8.51
C TYR A 456 -7.75 -16.76 8.42
N ILE A 457 -6.51 -17.25 8.65
CA ILE A 457 -6.25 -18.70 8.66
C ILE A 457 -6.40 -19.26 10.08
N LEU A 458 -5.76 -18.62 11.07
CA LEU A 458 -6.02 -18.85 12.50
C LEU A 458 -7.29 -18.11 12.97
N GLY A 459 -7.68 -17.04 12.26
CA GLY A 459 -8.94 -16.33 12.47
C GLY A 459 -8.95 -15.31 13.60
N ILE A 460 -7.79 -14.81 14.03
CA ILE A 460 -7.61 -13.98 15.22
C ILE A 460 -7.42 -12.52 14.82
N ARG A 461 -8.37 -11.66 15.20
CA ARG A 461 -8.32 -10.21 14.95
C ARG A 461 -8.61 -9.47 16.24
N SER A 462 -7.88 -8.41 16.54
CA SER A 462 -8.05 -7.67 17.78
C SER A 462 -8.16 -6.17 17.56
N ASP A 463 -8.88 -5.52 18.45
CA ASP A 463 -9.03 -4.07 18.52
C ASP A 463 -8.92 -3.68 20.00
N TYR A 464 -7.70 -3.34 20.41
CA TYR A 464 -7.37 -2.91 21.76
C TYR A 464 -8.04 -1.58 22.11
N ALA A 465 -8.17 -0.66 21.16
CA ALA A 465 -8.85 0.62 21.39
C ALA A 465 -10.32 0.41 21.81
N ASN A 466 -10.95 -0.67 21.34
CA ASN A 466 -12.29 -1.10 21.73
C ASN A 466 -12.31 -2.25 22.77
N HIS A 467 -11.17 -2.59 23.39
CA HIS A 467 -11.02 -3.70 24.33
C HIS A 467 -11.63 -5.03 23.85
N SER A 468 -11.46 -5.36 22.57
CA SER A 468 -12.13 -6.50 21.94
C SER A 468 -11.20 -7.41 21.14
N LEU A 469 -11.53 -8.69 21.12
CA LEU A 469 -10.87 -9.70 20.30
C LEU A 469 -11.93 -10.57 19.61
N VAL A 470 -11.74 -10.82 18.33
CA VAL A 470 -12.56 -11.74 17.53
C VAL A 470 -11.72 -12.96 17.19
N TRP A 471 -12.28 -14.14 17.41
CA TRP A 471 -11.69 -15.40 16.96
C TRP A 471 -12.68 -16.22 16.15
N ASP A 472 -12.40 -16.34 14.86
CA ASP A 472 -13.18 -17.07 13.87
C ASP A 472 -12.59 -18.46 13.62
N ILE A 473 -13.15 -19.47 14.29
CA ILE A 473 -12.56 -20.80 14.39
C ILE A 473 -13.11 -21.70 13.28
N THR A 474 -12.45 -21.66 12.12
CA THR A 474 -12.81 -22.49 10.95
C THR A 474 -12.08 -23.82 10.89
N GLN A 475 -10.88 -23.94 11.48
CA GLN A 475 -10.11 -25.19 11.46
C GLN A 475 -10.64 -26.18 12.51
N THR A 476 -10.44 -27.47 12.26
CA THR A 476 -10.85 -28.56 13.18
C THR A 476 -9.69 -29.12 13.98
N GLU A 477 -8.47 -28.95 13.49
CA GLU A 477 -7.23 -29.30 14.16
C GLU A 477 -7.03 -28.43 15.40
N ALA A 478 -6.24 -28.92 16.36
CA ALA A 478 -5.82 -28.07 17.46
C ALA A 478 -4.89 -26.97 16.93
N HIS A 479 -5.23 -25.72 17.22
CA HIS A 479 -4.49 -24.56 16.72
C HIS A 479 -4.61 -23.37 17.67
N GLY A 480 -3.87 -22.30 17.38
CA GLY A 480 -3.84 -21.13 18.23
C GLY A 480 -2.62 -20.26 18.01
N ILE A 481 -2.37 -19.37 18.96
CA ILE A 481 -1.20 -18.49 18.98
C ILE A 481 -0.84 -18.17 20.43
N GLU A 482 0.45 -18.23 20.74
CA GLU A 482 1.02 -17.75 22.00
C GLU A 482 1.65 -16.38 21.79
N ARG A 483 1.75 -15.60 22.87
CA ARG A 483 2.38 -14.27 22.86
C ARG A 483 1.79 -13.33 21.81
N TYR A 484 0.49 -13.42 21.56
CA TYR A 484 -0.20 -12.46 20.73
C TYR A 484 -0.20 -11.09 21.43
N PRO A 485 0.34 -10.03 20.80
CA PRO A 485 0.36 -8.71 21.41
C PRO A 485 -1.06 -8.14 21.44
N PHE A 486 -1.46 -7.53 22.55
CA PHE A 486 -2.75 -6.84 22.66
C PHE A 486 -2.59 -5.59 23.54
N GLY A 487 -2.59 -4.41 22.93
CA GLY A 487 -2.19 -3.20 23.64
C GLY A 487 -0.68 -3.11 23.90
N PRO A 488 -0.24 -2.12 24.69
CA PRO A 488 1.18 -1.84 24.91
C PRO A 488 1.87 -2.97 25.68
N ASP A 489 1.22 -3.46 26.75
CA ASP A 489 1.78 -4.44 27.68
C ASP A 489 1.03 -5.77 27.71
N GLY A 490 -0.09 -5.90 27.00
CA GLY A 490 -0.87 -7.13 26.97
C GLY A 490 -0.26 -8.24 26.10
N LEU A 491 -0.31 -9.46 26.62
CA LEU A 491 -0.01 -10.70 25.92
C LEU A 491 -1.19 -11.64 26.08
N VAL A 492 -1.57 -12.28 24.97
CA VAL A 492 -2.67 -13.24 24.92
C VAL A 492 -2.14 -14.54 24.33
N THR A 493 -2.44 -15.64 25.00
CA THR A 493 -2.33 -16.98 24.46
C THR A 493 -3.74 -17.49 24.19
N LEU A 494 -3.99 -17.93 22.96
CA LEU A 494 -5.27 -18.43 22.47
C LEU A 494 -5.02 -19.83 21.93
N LYS A 495 -5.63 -20.86 22.51
CA LYS A 495 -5.50 -22.26 22.03
C LYS A 495 -6.89 -22.89 21.93
N VAL A 496 -7.19 -23.54 20.81
CA VAL A 496 -8.42 -24.31 20.63
C VAL A 496 -8.08 -25.78 20.50
N ASN A 497 -8.86 -26.61 21.20
CA ASN A 497 -8.73 -28.05 21.15
C ASN A 497 -9.21 -28.61 19.82
N LYS A 498 -8.68 -29.78 19.43
CA LYS A 498 -9.15 -30.51 18.25
C LYS A 498 -10.66 -30.78 18.35
N ARG A 499 -11.35 -30.64 17.22
CA ARG A 499 -12.78 -30.92 17.03
C ARG A 499 -12.98 -31.97 15.93
N ASN A 500 -14.13 -32.63 15.94
CA ASN A 500 -14.48 -33.60 14.90
C ASN A 500 -15.13 -32.92 13.69
N SER A 501 -15.83 -31.81 13.92
CA SER A 501 -16.51 -31.02 12.91
C SER A 501 -16.37 -29.53 13.18
N GLN A 502 -16.49 -28.71 12.12
CA GLN A 502 -16.56 -27.25 12.23
C GLN A 502 -17.80 -26.80 13.03
N GLU A 503 -18.84 -27.63 13.09
CA GLU A 503 -20.09 -27.38 13.80
C GLU A 503 -20.01 -27.59 15.31
N ASP A 504 -19.01 -28.35 15.78
CA ASP A 504 -18.81 -28.64 17.20
C ASP A 504 -18.42 -27.36 17.93
N THR A 505 -19.01 -27.12 19.11
CA THR A 505 -18.64 -25.98 19.95
C THR A 505 -17.15 -26.04 20.31
N PRO A 506 -16.37 -24.99 20.02
CA PRO A 506 -14.96 -24.96 20.35
C PRO A 506 -14.75 -24.86 21.86
N SER A 507 -13.85 -25.70 22.37
CA SER A 507 -13.28 -25.57 23.71
C SER A 507 -11.96 -24.82 23.57
N VAL A 508 -11.92 -23.59 24.07
CA VAL A 508 -10.74 -22.72 23.95
C VAL A 508 -10.12 -22.45 25.32
N ILE A 509 -8.80 -22.40 25.35
CA ILE A 509 -7.97 -22.06 26.50
C ILE A 509 -7.35 -20.71 26.21
N ILE A 510 -7.52 -19.79 27.14
CA ILE A 510 -7.10 -18.40 27.03
C ILE A 510 -6.28 -18.05 28.25
N GLU A 511 -5.06 -17.58 28.04
CA GLU A 511 -4.21 -17.04 29.09
C GLU A 511 -3.83 -15.61 28.72
N THR A 512 -4.07 -14.66 29.62
CA THR A 512 -3.77 -13.26 29.36
C THR A 512 -3.46 -12.48 30.64
N ASN A 513 -2.70 -11.40 30.51
CA ASN A 513 -2.45 -10.42 31.57
C ASN A 513 -3.30 -9.15 31.40
N VAL A 514 -4.26 -9.12 30.49
CA VAL A 514 -5.10 -7.95 30.22
C VAL A 514 -6.54 -8.40 29.93
N PRO A 515 -7.57 -7.73 30.47
CA PRO A 515 -8.96 -8.07 30.20
C PRO A 515 -9.41 -7.60 28.81
N PHE A 516 -10.33 -8.35 28.19
CA PHE A 516 -10.97 -7.98 26.93
C PHE A 516 -12.29 -8.72 26.71
N GLU A 517 -13.09 -8.22 25.78
CA GLU A 517 -14.30 -8.90 25.29
C GLU A 517 -13.95 -9.81 24.11
N LEU A 518 -14.09 -11.12 24.28
CA LEU A 518 -13.90 -12.11 23.22
C LEU A 518 -15.21 -12.40 22.50
N THR A 519 -15.19 -12.34 21.17
CA THR A 519 -16.25 -12.89 20.32
C THR A 519 -15.73 -14.09 19.53
N LEU A 520 -16.26 -15.27 19.85
CA LEU A 520 -15.99 -16.52 19.14
C LEU A 520 -17.01 -16.70 18.02
N TYR A 521 -16.55 -17.09 16.82
CA TYR A 521 -17.38 -17.58 15.72
C TYR A 521 -16.97 -19.00 15.33
N TRP A 522 -17.93 -19.86 15.02
CA TRP A 522 -17.66 -21.21 14.49
C TRP A 522 -18.87 -21.75 13.71
N GLY A 523 -18.65 -22.79 12.92
CA GLY A 523 -19.70 -23.44 12.13
C GLY A 523 -20.52 -22.47 11.28
N LYS A 524 -21.76 -22.84 10.99
CA LYS A 524 -22.71 -21.94 10.31
C LYS A 524 -23.43 -21.04 11.32
N ASP A 525 -23.11 -19.74 11.27
CA ASP A 525 -23.78 -18.67 12.01
C ASP A 525 -23.80 -18.82 13.55
N LYS A 526 -22.87 -19.60 14.13
CA LYS A 526 -22.75 -19.73 15.59
C LYS A 526 -21.73 -18.74 16.15
N SER A 527 -22.08 -18.13 17.27
CA SER A 527 -21.20 -17.21 17.98
C SER A 527 -21.39 -17.24 19.49
N LYS A 528 -20.36 -16.86 20.24
CA LYS A 528 -20.40 -16.69 21.71
C LYS A 528 -19.55 -15.50 22.09
N LYS A 529 -20.12 -14.56 22.85
CA LYS A 529 -19.39 -13.43 23.44
C LYS A 529 -19.08 -13.71 24.90
N VAL A 530 -17.84 -13.47 25.33
CA VAL A 530 -17.35 -13.79 26.68
C VAL A 530 -16.38 -12.71 27.15
N SER A 531 -16.59 -12.21 28.36
CA SER A 531 -15.63 -11.33 29.05
C SER A 531 -14.45 -12.16 29.57
N ILE A 532 -13.26 -11.89 29.06
CA ILE A 532 -12.02 -12.53 29.46
C ILE A 532 -11.36 -11.67 30.53
N LYS A 533 -11.09 -12.27 31.69
CA LYS A 533 -10.31 -11.65 32.79
C LYS A 533 -8.83 -11.97 32.67
N GLU A 534 -8.01 -11.31 33.46
CA GLU A 534 -6.61 -11.69 33.63
C GLU A 534 -6.49 -13.11 34.23
N GLY A 535 -5.45 -13.85 33.81
CA GLY A 535 -5.20 -15.23 34.19
C GLY A 535 -5.60 -16.23 33.10
N ASN A 536 -5.79 -17.48 33.51
CA ASN A 536 -6.12 -18.61 32.63
C ASN A 536 -7.62 -18.95 32.71
N GLN A 537 -8.28 -19.06 31.57
CA GLN A 537 -9.70 -19.37 31.42
C GLN A 537 -9.92 -20.43 30.35
N THR A 538 -10.90 -21.30 30.57
CA THR A 538 -11.44 -22.21 29.56
C THR A 538 -12.86 -21.76 29.21
N VAL A 539 -13.14 -21.57 27.92
CA VAL A 539 -14.39 -20.99 27.40
C VAL A 539 -15.15 -21.96 26.51
#